data_AF-A0A1V3C8G7-F1
#
_entry.id   AF-A0A1V3C8G7-F1
#
_cell.length_a   1.000
_cell.length_b   1.000
_cell.length_c   1.000
_cell.angle_alpha   90.00
_cell.angle_beta   90.00
_cell.angle_gamma   90.00
#
_symmetry.space_group_name_H-M   'P 1'
#
loop_
_entity.id
_entity.type
_entity.pdbx_description
1 polymer ?
#
loop_
_entity_poly.entity_id
_entity_poly.type
_entity_poly.pdbx_seq_one_letter_code
_entity_poly.pdbx_strand_id
1 'polypeptide(L)'
;MTSPLRPGRLSSAEDRIARAALAELPRDGSVLLDAGPMAERIAWLMPAGCGLNVLTNSIPAALGLASRRDLSVHLLGGRVSEEAGTTPTFVHLLDQVRVDVAFIVADGVSPGRGLTCADPAQVMARRAMVRASDRIVLLADHTRIGNDRISRFARLNETDCLITDTGTEPDDLRRLRGRGPRVLAV
;
A
#
# COMPACT_ATOMS: atom_id res chain seq x y z
N MET A 1 19.02 -21.72 -5.35
CA MET A 1 18.23 -20.91 -4.40
C MET A 1 18.46 -19.45 -4.73
N THR A 2 17.55 -18.80 -5.43
CA THR A 2 17.62 -17.35 -5.68
C THR A 2 17.30 -16.64 -4.37
N SER A 3 18.23 -15.84 -3.86
CA SER A 3 17.95 -14.94 -2.72
C SER A 3 16.75 -14.06 -3.08
N PRO A 4 15.78 -13.84 -2.17
CA PRO A 4 14.72 -12.88 -2.45
C PRO A 4 15.36 -11.52 -2.75
N LEU A 5 14.82 -10.84 -3.76
CA LEU A 5 15.22 -9.48 -4.11
C LEU A 5 15.07 -8.61 -2.86
N ARG A 6 16.15 -7.92 -2.45
CA ARG A 6 16.08 -6.99 -1.32
C ARG A 6 15.17 -5.81 -1.72
N PRO A 7 14.29 -5.35 -0.82
CA PRO A 7 13.53 -4.12 -1.06
C PRO A 7 14.46 -2.95 -1.35
N GLY A 8 13.95 -1.95 -2.08
CA GLY A 8 14.64 -0.68 -2.28
C GLY A 8 15.05 -0.02 -0.96
N ARG A 9 16.00 0.92 -1.03
CA ARG A 9 16.53 1.60 0.16
C ARG A 9 15.45 2.49 0.78
N LEU A 10 14.99 2.12 1.97
CA LEU A 10 13.99 2.87 2.75
C LEU A 10 14.65 3.83 3.73
N SER A 11 13.95 4.93 4.03
CA SER A 11 14.28 5.72 5.22
C SER A 11 13.95 4.95 6.51
N SER A 12 14.48 5.41 7.64
CA SER A 12 14.14 4.81 8.94
C SER A 12 12.66 4.99 9.30
N ALA A 13 12.04 6.09 8.86
CA ALA A 13 10.62 6.37 9.04
C ALA A 13 9.77 5.36 8.26
N GLU A 14 10.05 5.19 6.96
CA GLU A 14 9.30 4.26 6.11
C GLU A 14 9.46 2.79 6.54
N ASP A 15 10.62 2.38 7.09
CA ASP A 15 10.78 1.04 7.68
C ASP A 15 9.90 0.85 8.93
N ARG A 16 9.79 1.86 9.80
CA ARG A 16 8.89 1.80 10.98
C ARG A 16 7.42 1.74 10.57
N ILE A 17 7.02 2.53 9.58
CA ILE A 17 5.67 2.49 9.00
C ILE A 17 5.36 1.08 8.47
N ALA A 18 6.25 0.51 7.65
CA ALA A 18 6.07 -0.84 7.10
C ALA A 18 6.01 -1.94 8.19
N ARG A 19 6.79 -1.81 9.27
CA ARG A 19 6.72 -2.74 10.42
C ARG A 19 5.40 -2.63 11.17
N ALA A 20 4.95 -1.41 11.44
CA ALA A 20 3.69 -1.17 12.14
C ALA A 20 2.50 -1.70 11.33
N ALA A 21 2.58 -1.63 10.00
CA ALA A 21 1.57 -2.16 9.08
C ALA A 21 1.34 -3.67 9.22
N LEU A 22 2.32 -4.45 9.70
CA LEU A 22 2.15 -5.90 9.91
C LEU A 22 1.06 -6.23 10.93
N ALA A 23 0.79 -5.33 11.89
CA ALA A 23 -0.28 -5.50 12.87
C ALA A 23 -1.68 -5.40 12.23
N GLU A 24 -1.77 -4.90 10.99
CA GLU A 24 -3.01 -4.77 10.24
C GLU A 24 -3.25 -5.92 9.25
N LEU A 25 -2.33 -6.89 9.17
CA LEU A 25 -2.55 -8.09 8.38
C LEU A 25 -3.78 -8.85 8.90
N PRO A 26 -4.62 -9.39 8.00
CA PRO A 26 -5.72 -10.23 8.43
C PRO A 26 -5.17 -11.55 8.99
N ARG A 27 -5.97 -12.23 9.82
CA ARG A 27 -5.58 -13.53 10.39
C ARG A 27 -5.57 -14.64 9.33
N ASP A 28 -6.51 -14.56 8.40
CA ASP A 28 -6.70 -15.44 7.25
C ASP A 28 -7.22 -14.59 6.07
N GLY A 29 -7.43 -15.21 4.92
CA GLY A 29 -7.98 -14.52 3.75
C GLY A 29 -6.91 -13.92 2.84
N SER A 30 -7.08 -12.66 2.48
CA SER A 30 -6.40 -12.03 1.35
C SER A 30 -5.85 -10.64 1.68
N VAL A 31 -4.66 -10.37 1.14
CA VAL A 31 -3.98 -9.09 1.29
C VAL A 31 -3.56 -8.57 -0.08
N LEU A 32 -3.77 -7.28 -0.30
CA LEU A 32 -3.41 -6.61 -1.52
C LEU A 32 -2.30 -5.59 -1.24
N LEU A 33 -1.13 -5.79 -1.86
CA LEU A 33 0.05 -4.94 -1.67
C LEU A 33 0.28 -4.08 -2.91
N ASP A 34 0.26 -2.76 -2.73
CA ASP A 34 0.61 -1.79 -3.77
C ASP A 34 2.09 -1.87 -4.17
N ALA A 35 2.44 -1.19 -5.25
CA ALA A 35 3.80 -0.99 -5.67
C ALA A 35 4.44 0.12 -4.83
N GLY A 36 5.63 -0.16 -4.33
CA GLY A 36 6.45 0.81 -3.64
C GLY A 36 7.28 0.20 -2.51
N PRO A 37 8.35 0.90 -2.09
CA PRO A 37 9.31 0.36 -1.13
C PRO A 37 8.68 -0.08 0.21
N MET A 38 7.69 0.64 0.72
CA MET A 38 7.01 0.28 1.98
C MET A 38 6.17 -1.00 1.85
N ALA A 39 5.44 -1.17 0.75
CA ALA A 39 4.65 -2.37 0.50
C ALA A 39 5.54 -3.61 0.23
N GLU A 40 6.64 -3.42 -0.52
CA GLU A 40 7.68 -4.45 -0.69
C GLU A 40 8.31 -4.84 0.65
N ARG A 41 8.46 -3.88 1.56
CA ARG A 41 8.96 -4.14 2.90
C ARG A 41 7.98 -4.94 3.75
N ILE A 42 6.68 -4.68 3.64
CA ILE A 42 5.64 -5.49 4.28
C ILE A 42 5.71 -6.94 3.76
N ALA A 43 5.81 -7.12 2.44
CA ALA A 43 6.01 -8.45 1.84
C ALA A 43 7.24 -9.16 2.43
N TRP A 44 8.38 -8.46 2.51
CA TRP A 44 9.62 -9.02 3.05
C TRP A 44 9.52 -9.39 4.55
N LEU A 45 8.76 -8.62 5.34
CA LEU A 45 8.59 -8.83 6.77
C LEU A 45 7.41 -9.75 7.13
N MET A 46 6.64 -10.22 6.14
CA MET A 46 5.42 -10.99 6.38
C MET A 46 5.72 -12.24 7.24
N PRO A 47 4.95 -12.50 8.32
CA PRO A 47 5.24 -13.61 9.23
C PRO A 47 5.24 -14.97 8.53
N ALA A 48 6.12 -15.88 8.97
CA ALA A 48 6.15 -17.26 8.49
C ALA A 48 4.86 -18.00 8.88
N GLY A 49 4.29 -18.80 7.96
CA GLY A 49 3.14 -19.66 8.23
C GLY A 49 1.78 -18.94 8.33
N CYS A 50 1.65 -17.73 7.79
CA CYS A 50 0.40 -16.96 7.91
C CYS A 50 -0.70 -17.40 6.93
N GLY A 51 -0.41 -18.21 5.91
CA GLY A 51 -1.47 -18.83 5.11
C GLY A 51 -2.24 -17.87 4.18
N LEU A 52 -1.71 -16.67 3.91
CA LEU A 52 -2.46 -15.60 3.23
C LEU A 52 -2.42 -15.71 1.70
N ASN A 53 -3.51 -15.26 1.06
CA ASN A 53 -3.55 -14.99 -0.38
C ASN A 53 -3.06 -13.57 -0.65
N VAL A 54 -1.88 -13.44 -1.24
CA VAL A 54 -1.26 -12.14 -1.53
C VAL A 54 -1.51 -11.76 -2.99
N LEU A 55 -2.17 -10.63 -3.23
CA LEU A 55 -2.28 -9.99 -4.52
C LEU A 55 -1.35 -8.77 -4.54
N THR A 56 -0.59 -8.56 -5.61
CA THR A 56 0.28 -7.38 -5.70
C THR A 56 0.53 -6.97 -7.14
N ASN A 57 0.64 -5.66 -7.40
CA ASN A 57 1.15 -5.10 -8.66
C ASN A 57 2.67 -4.86 -8.62
N SER A 58 3.37 -5.24 -7.55
CA SER A 58 4.83 -5.15 -7.43
C SER A 58 5.51 -6.46 -7.83
N ILE A 59 6.30 -6.40 -8.89
CA ILE A 59 7.17 -7.52 -9.30
C ILE A 59 8.18 -7.87 -8.19
N PRO A 60 8.91 -6.91 -7.57
CA PRO A 60 9.81 -7.22 -6.45
C PRO A 60 9.11 -7.92 -5.28
N ALA A 61 7.91 -7.46 -4.89
CA ALA A 61 7.14 -8.10 -3.81
C ALA A 61 6.72 -9.52 -4.20
N ALA A 62 6.18 -9.71 -5.41
CA ALA A 62 5.76 -11.02 -5.91
C ALA A 62 6.94 -12.01 -5.94
N LEU A 63 8.10 -11.60 -6.47
CA LEU A 63 9.30 -12.44 -6.52
C LEU A 63 9.85 -12.77 -5.12
N GLY A 64 9.81 -11.81 -4.19
CA GLY A 64 10.21 -12.02 -2.80
C GLY A 64 9.35 -13.05 -2.08
N LEU A 65 8.06 -13.11 -2.42
CA LEU A 65 7.09 -14.03 -1.81
C LEU A 65 6.94 -15.35 -2.57
N ALA A 66 7.31 -15.43 -3.86
CA ALA A 66 7.05 -16.59 -4.72
C ALA A 66 7.66 -17.92 -4.22
N SER A 67 8.72 -17.85 -3.40
CA SER A 67 9.35 -19.05 -2.82
C SER A 67 8.64 -19.58 -1.57
N ARG A 68 7.66 -18.85 -1.03
CA ARG A 68 6.94 -19.19 0.19
C ARG A 68 5.75 -20.11 -0.11
N ARG A 69 5.87 -21.36 0.31
CA ARG A 69 4.83 -22.39 0.12
C ARG A 69 3.59 -22.20 0.98
N ASP A 70 3.69 -21.40 2.03
CA ASP A 70 2.59 -21.09 2.92
C ASP A 70 1.74 -19.91 2.43
N LEU A 71 2.10 -19.27 1.31
CA LEU A 71 1.37 -18.16 0.72
C LEU A 71 0.86 -18.55 -0.67
N SER A 72 -0.26 -17.96 -1.08
CA SER A 72 -0.73 -18.00 -2.46
C SER A 72 -0.52 -16.62 -3.08
N VAL A 73 0.43 -16.50 -4.01
CA VAL A 73 0.88 -15.19 -4.52
C VAL A 73 0.39 -14.98 -5.95
N HIS A 74 -0.36 -13.89 -6.16
CA HIS A 74 -0.90 -13.47 -7.45
C HIS A 74 -0.29 -12.12 -7.84
N LEU A 75 0.50 -12.12 -8.91
CA LEU A 75 0.98 -10.89 -9.53
C LEU A 75 -0.11 -10.31 -10.43
N LEU A 76 -0.59 -9.11 -10.10
CA LEU A 76 -1.49 -8.32 -10.90
C LEU A 76 -0.70 -7.74 -12.08
N GLY A 77 -0.79 -8.44 -13.21
CA GLY A 77 0.02 -8.22 -14.40
C GLY A 77 -0.34 -6.98 -15.23
N GLY A 78 0.53 -6.61 -16.14
CA GLY A 78 0.32 -5.49 -17.05
C GLY A 78 1.60 -5.23 -17.83
N ARG A 79 1.66 -4.13 -18.59
CA ARG A 79 2.88 -3.82 -19.35
C ARG A 79 3.98 -3.36 -18.40
N VAL A 80 5.09 -4.08 -18.37
CA VAL A 80 6.30 -3.71 -17.61
C VAL A 80 7.08 -2.66 -18.42
N SER A 81 7.43 -1.54 -17.81
CA SER A 81 8.35 -0.52 -18.36
C SER A 81 9.47 -0.22 -17.37
N GLU A 82 10.59 0.30 -17.87
CA GLU A 82 11.75 0.65 -17.04
C GLU A 82 11.44 1.69 -15.93
N GLU A 83 10.42 2.54 -16.12
CA GLU A 83 10.09 3.67 -15.23
C GLU A 83 9.00 3.37 -14.18
N ALA A 84 8.94 2.13 -13.69
CA ALA A 84 8.09 1.62 -12.60
C ALA A 84 6.74 1.00 -13.01
N GLY A 85 6.56 -0.24 -12.52
CA GLY A 85 5.25 -0.85 -12.32
C GLY A 85 4.57 -1.36 -13.58
N THR A 86 3.77 -2.40 -13.43
CA THR A 86 2.88 -2.86 -14.49
C THR A 86 1.88 -1.74 -14.83
N THR A 87 1.72 -1.44 -16.13
CA THR A 87 0.63 -0.58 -16.62
C THR A 87 -0.71 -1.17 -16.15
N PRO A 88 -1.71 -0.37 -15.74
CA PRO A 88 -2.95 -0.80 -15.11
C PRO A 88 -3.91 -1.64 -15.98
N THR A 89 -3.40 -2.40 -16.96
CA THR A 89 -4.18 -3.43 -17.65
C THR A 89 -4.80 -4.43 -16.66
N PHE A 90 -4.20 -4.68 -15.49
CA PHE A 90 -4.82 -5.49 -14.42
C PHE A 90 -6.04 -4.85 -13.75
N VAL A 91 -6.36 -3.57 -13.96
CA VAL A 91 -7.44 -2.91 -13.19
C VAL A 91 -8.76 -3.67 -13.32
N HIS A 92 -9.04 -4.29 -14.47
CA HIS A 92 -10.24 -5.10 -14.66
C HIS A 92 -10.26 -6.37 -13.80
N LEU A 93 -9.10 -6.89 -13.38
CA LEU A 93 -9.01 -8.05 -12.48
C LEU A 93 -9.48 -7.66 -11.09
N LEU A 94 -9.19 -6.41 -10.67
CA LEU A 94 -9.63 -5.88 -9.39
C LEU A 94 -11.15 -5.71 -9.31
N ASP A 95 -11.84 -5.57 -10.44
CA ASP A 95 -13.30 -5.54 -10.47
C ASP A 95 -13.93 -6.94 -10.24
N GLN A 96 -13.15 -8.02 -10.30
CA GLN A 96 -13.60 -9.40 -10.14
C GLN A 96 -13.21 -10.05 -8.81
N VAL A 97 -12.48 -9.33 -7.97
CA VAL A 97 -12.02 -9.82 -6.68
C VAL A 97 -12.45 -8.90 -5.55
N ARG A 98 -12.53 -9.47 -4.35
CA ARG A 98 -12.66 -8.74 -3.10
C ARG A 98 -11.50 -9.16 -2.22
N VAL A 99 -10.80 -8.18 -1.63
CA VAL A 99 -9.66 -8.42 -0.75
C VAL A 99 -9.92 -7.90 0.65
N ASP A 100 -9.46 -8.64 1.66
CA ASP A 100 -9.78 -8.30 3.06
C ASP A 100 -9.03 -7.05 3.51
N VAL A 101 -7.73 -6.94 3.19
CA VAL A 101 -6.91 -5.78 3.55
C VAL A 101 -6.03 -5.34 2.38
N ALA A 102 -6.07 -4.05 2.04
CA ALA A 102 -5.13 -3.43 1.11
C ALA A 102 -4.14 -2.51 1.83
N PHE A 103 -2.88 -2.65 1.47
CA PHE A 103 -1.81 -1.73 1.84
C PHE A 103 -1.48 -0.85 0.63
N ILE A 104 -1.87 0.42 0.70
CA ILE A 104 -1.72 1.39 -0.38
C ILE A 104 -0.72 2.45 0.03
N VAL A 105 0.18 2.82 -0.88
CA VAL A 105 1.13 3.92 -0.66
C VAL A 105 0.54 5.19 -1.24
N ALA A 106 0.58 6.30 -0.51
CA ALA A 106 0.23 7.62 -1.06
C ALA A 106 1.47 8.42 -1.48
N ASP A 107 1.32 9.30 -2.46
CA ASP A 107 2.32 10.33 -2.80
C ASP A 107 1.97 11.69 -2.17
N GLY A 108 0.72 11.85 -1.75
CA GLY A 108 0.19 13.05 -1.12
C GLY A 108 -1.09 12.77 -0.36
N VAL A 109 -1.19 13.30 0.86
CA VAL A 109 -2.35 13.13 1.76
C VAL A 109 -2.73 14.47 2.37
N SER A 110 -3.97 14.92 2.15
CA SER A 110 -4.47 16.13 2.80
C SER A 110 -5.93 16.01 3.21
N PRO A 111 -6.38 16.74 4.24
CA PRO A 111 -7.80 16.82 4.60
C PRO A 111 -8.68 17.41 3.48
N GLY A 112 -8.11 18.28 2.65
CA GLY A 112 -8.84 18.99 1.59
C GLY A 112 -9.01 18.16 0.31
N ARG A 113 -7.95 17.51 -0.16
CA ARG A 113 -7.95 16.75 -1.42
C ARG A 113 -7.98 15.24 -1.22
N GLY A 114 -7.78 14.72 -0.02
CA GLY A 114 -7.74 13.28 0.23
C GLY A 114 -6.41 12.68 -0.20
N LEU A 115 -6.44 11.57 -0.92
CA LEU A 115 -5.26 10.81 -1.33
C LEU A 115 -4.93 11.09 -2.79
N THR A 116 -3.70 11.52 -3.04
CA THR A 116 -3.28 12.01 -4.35
C THR A 116 -1.99 11.33 -4.84
N CYS A 117 -1.85 11.27 -6.16
CA CYS A 117 -0.72 10.71 -6.89
C CYS A 117 -0.44 11.56 -8.14
N ALA A 118 0.83 11.61 -8.56
CA ALA A 118 1.24 12.32 -9.77
C ALA A 118 1.00 11.51 -11.05
N ASP A 119 1.20 10.19 -10.97
CA ASP A 119 1.13 9.26 -12.08
C ASP A 119 -0.32 8.78 -12.35
N PRO A 120 -0.91 9.09 -13.52
CA PRO A 120 -2.25 8.63 -13.87
C PRO A 120 -2.41 7.10 -13.84
N ALA A 121 -1.37 6.34 -14.16
CA ALA A 121 -1.41 4.88 -14.15
C ALA A 121 -1.61 4.35 -12.72
N GLN A 122 -0.83 4.86 -11.76
CA GLN A 122 -0.99 4.55 -10.34
C GLN A 122 -2.34 5.02 -9.78
N VAL A 123 -2.86 6.18 -10.24
CA VAL A 123 -4.19 6.65 -9.83
C VAL A 123 -5.27 5.66 -10.22
N MET A 124 -5.22 5.12 -11.45
CA MET A 124 -6.20 4.12 -11.91
C MET A 124 -6.09 2.82 -11.12
N ALA A 125 -4.87 2.31 -10.91
CA ALA A 125 -4.62 1.14 -10.09
C ALA A 125 -5.16 1.32 -8.67
N ARG A 126 -4.70 2.35 -7.96
CA ARG A 126 -5.08 2.59 -6.55
C ARG A 126 -6.58 2.84 -6.36
N ARG A 127 -7.26 3.47 -7.33
CA ARG A 127 -8.75 3.57 -7.32
C ARG A 127 -9.40 2.20 -7.36
N ALA A 128 -8.91 1.30 -8.21
CA ALA A 128 -9.44 -0.05 -8.30
C ALA A 128 -9.12 -0.86 -7.03
N MET A 129 -7.91 -0.68 -6.48
CA MET A 129 -7.49 -1.31 -5.23
C MET A 129 -8.40 -0.87 -4.07
N VAL A 130 -8.66 0.43 -3.93
CA VAL A 130 -9.59 0.98 -2.93
C VAL A 130 -10.99 0.35 -3.08
N ARG A 131 -11.52 0.24 -4.30
CA ARG A 131 -12.84 -0.36 -4.53
C ARG A 131 -12.92 -1.86 -4.26
N ALA A 132 -11.83 -2.59 -4.51
CA ALA A 132 -11.77 -4.03 -4.35
C ALA A 132 -11.57 -4.46 -2.88
N SER A 133 -11.29 -3.53 -1.97
CA SER A 133 -10.82 -3.84 -0.62
C SER A 133 -11.84 -3.54 0.45
N ASP A 134 -12.00 -4.45 1.41
CA ASP A 134 -12.85 -4.24 2.58
C ASP A 134 -12.23 -3.33 3.62
N ARG A 135 -10.90 -3.36 3.73
CA ARG A 135 -10.14 -2.51 4.63
C ARG A 135 -8.94 -1.92 3.93
N ILE A 136 -8.75 -0.62 4.11
CA ILE A 136 -7.68 0.16 3.45
C ILE A 136 -6.73 0.70 4.51
N VAL A 137 -5.48 0.23 4.44
CA VAL A 137 -4.35 0.70 5.23
C VAL A 137 -3.44 1.54 4.34
N LEU A 138 -3.46 2.84 4.58
CA LEU A 138 -2.65 3.81 3.88
C LEU A 138 -1.30 3.99 4.56
N LEU A 139 -0.25 4.00 3.76
CA LEU A 139 1.14 4.20 4.19
C LEU A 139 1.64 5.54 3.64
N ALA A 140 2.03 6.45 4.52
CA ALA A 140 2.60 7.73 4.14
C ALA A 140 3.50 8.29 5.26
N ASP A 141 4.75 8.59 4.95
CA ASP A 141 5.57 9.40 5.87
C ASP A 141 5.11 10.86 5.92
N HIS A 142 5.62 11.60 6.90
CA HIS A 142 5.26 12.99 7.15
C HIS A 142 5.51 13.90 5.94
N THR A 143 6.47 13.58 5.07
CA THR A 143 6.80 14.38 3.88
C THR A 143 5.67 14.40 2.83
N ARG A 144 4.76 13.41 2.89
CA ARG A 144 3.59 13.28 2.02
C ARG A 144 2.34 13.94 2.62
N ILE A 145 2.37 14.31 3.90
CA ILE A 145 1.22 14.94 4.58
C ILE A 145 1.17 16.44 4.23
N GLY A 146 -0.03 16.93 3.90
CA GLY A 146 -0.24 18.31 3.46
C GLY A 146 0.24 18.61 2.03
N ASN A 147 0.82 17.62 1.34
CA ASN A 147 1.44 17.79 0.04
C ASN A 147 0.63 17.13 -1.09
N ASP A 148 -0.25 17.89 -1.72
CA ASP A 148 -1.15 17.37 -2.75
C ASP A 148 -0.46 17.19 -4.11
N ARG A 149 -0.78 16.09 -4.79
CA ARG A 149 -0.39 15.83 -6.17
C ARG A 149 -1.50 16.16 -7.16
N ILE A 150 -1.21 16.05 -8.45
CA ILE A 150 -2.12 16.49 -9.51
C ILE A 150 -3.45 15.74 -9.51
N SER A 151 -3.45 14.43 -9.21
CA SER A 151 -4.62 13.56 -9.34
C SER A 151 -5.02 12.91 -8.03
N ARG A 152 -6.31 12.93 -7.70
CA ARG A 152 -6.89 12.25 -6.53
C ARG A 152 -7.29 10.82 -6.87
N PHE A 153 -6.87 9.83 -6.07
CA PHE A 153 -7.33 8.45 -6.22
C PHE A 153 -8.39 8.04 -5.19
N ALA A 154 -8.43 8.66 -4.00
CA ALA A 154 -9.48 8.42 -3.02
C ALA A 154 -9.70 9.63 -2.12
N ARG A 155 -10.86 9.71 -1.47
CA ARG A 155 -11.14 10.62 -0.36
C ARG A 155 -10.53 10.05 0.91
N LEU A 156 -10.27 10.93 1.88
CA LEU A 156 -9.68 10.53 3.14
C LEU A 156 -10.58 9.58 3.95
N ASN A 157 -11.91 9.70 3.83
CA ASN A 157 -12.87 8.83 4.50
C ASN A 157 -13.09 7.48 3.79
N GLU A 158 -12.44 7.25 2.64
CA GLU A 158 -12.35 5.94 1.99
C GLU A 158 -11.09 5.21 2.47
N THR A 159 -10.62 5.48 3.68
CA THR A 159 -9.44 4.86 4.29
C THR A 159 -9.73 4.58 5.75
N ASP A 160 -9.45 3.36 6.18
CA ASP A 160 -9.73 2.92 7.56
C ASP A 160 -8.57 3.22 8.50
N CYS A 161 -7.34 3.12 7.99
CA CYS A 161 -6.13 3.34 8.75
C CYS A 161 -5.11 4.14 7.94
N LEU A 162 -4.54 5.18 8.54
CA LEU A 162 -3.33 5.84 8.05
C LEU A 162 -2.19 5.56 9.04
N ILE A 163 -1.11 4.97 8.53
CA ILE A 163 0.13 4.78 9.27
C ILE A 163 1.15 5.79 8.74
N THR A 164 1.63 6.64 9.64
CA THR A 164 2.62 7.68 9.36
C THR A 164 3.70 7.68 10.42
N ASP A 165 4.76 8.48 10.23
CA ASP A 165 5.81 8.62 11.22
C ASP A 165 5.60 9.85 12.13
N THR A 166 6.30 9.83 13.25
CA THR A 166 6.30 10.88 14.29
C THR A 166 6.79 12.26 13.83
N GLY A 167 7.30 12.41 12.60
CA GLY A 167 7.59 13.71 11.99
C GLY A 167 6.35 14.51 11.56
N THR A 168 5.15 13.93 11.61
CA THR A 168 3.91 14.62 11.21
C THR A 168 3.48 15.64 12.27
N GLU A 169 3.18 16.87 11.85
CA GLU A 169 2.78 17.93 12.79
C GLU A 169 1.50 17.55 13.58
N PRO A 170 1.43 17.89 14.88
CA PRO A 170 0.27 17.59 15.71
C PRO A 170 -1.05 18.12 15.14
N ASP A 171 -1.02 19.26 14.47
CA ASP A 171 -2.19 19.90 13.88
C ASP A 171 -2.72 19.12 12.68
N ASP A 172 -1.82 18.61 11.84
CA ASP A 172 -2.17 17.73 10.73
C ASP A 172 -2.71 16.39 11.22
N LEU A 173 -2.08 15.79 12.25
CA LEU A 173 -2.61 14.57 12.87
C LEU A 173 -4.04 14.78 13.41
N ARG A 174 -4.31 15.92 14.07
CA ARG A 174 -5.66 16.24 14.54
C ARG A 174 -6.66 16.38 13.39
N ARG A 175 -6.28 17.07 12.31
CA ARG A 175 -7.13 17.24 11.12
C ARG A 175 -7.42 15.93 10.42
N LEU A 176 -6.43 15.05 10.29
CA LEU A 176 -6.58 13.74 9.66
C LEU A 176 -7.50 12.82 10.47
N ARG A 177 -7.31 12.75 11.79
CA ARG A 177 -8.16 11.96 12.71
C ARG A 177 -9.62 12.39 12.67
N GLY A 178 -9.89 13.69 12.49
CA GLY A 178 -11.25 14.22 12.43
C GLY A 178 -12.00 13.94 11.12
N ARG A 179 -11.42 13.20 10.16
CA ARG A 179 -11.92 13.11 8.78
C ARG A 179 -12.12 11.69 8.24
N GLY A 180 -11.91 10.66 9.04
CA GLY A 180 -12.21 9.28 8.64
C GLY A 180 -11.27 8.24 9.25
N PRO A 181 -9.98 8.22 8.86
CA PRO A 181 -9.12 7.10 9.22
C PRO A 181 -8.71 7.16 10.69
N ARG A 182 -8.52 5.96 11.27
CA ARG A 182 -7.66 5.84 12.45
C ARG A 182 -6.23 6.22 12.04
N VAL A 183 -5.60 7.12 12.78
CA VAL A 183 -4.22 7.56 12.49
C VAL A 183 -3.24 7.00 13.52
N LEU A 184 -2.30 6.19 13.06
CA LEU A 184 -1.20 5.62 13.84
C LEU A 184 0.11 6.33 13.45
N ALA A 185 0.77 6.96 14.42
CA ALA A 185 2.07 7.61 14.24
C ALA A 185 3.18 6.80 14.91
N VAL A 186 4.25 6.47 14.17
CA VAL A 186 5.35 5.56 14.60
C VAL A 186 6.78 6.05 14.33
#